data_AF-A0A928VG84-F1
#
_entry.id   AF-A0A928VG84-F1
#
_cell.length_a   1.000
_cell.length_b   1.000
_cell.length_c   1.000
_cell.angle_alpha   90.00
_cell.angle_beta   90.00
_cell.angle_gamma   90.00
#
_symmetry.space_group_name_H-M   'P 1'
#
loop_
_entity.id
_entity.type
_entity.pdbx_description
1 polymer ?
#
loop_
_entity_poly.entity_id
_entity_poly.type
_entity_poly.pdbx_seq_one_letter_code
_entity_poly.pdbx_strand_id
1 'polypeptide(L)'
;MNIAAETIPTLEQINQTKSTIDQYIQSLNQNLDRRDGALPYYLFHDPGQPIRGTVMIFHGFSAKPHQMWRLADYLFRNGFNVYQPSIAGHSLINPAKNWCQVDLKPEYAEPLKAKVQKDPVLQTFIQNFANNAASKPGFMQQMGLMARLVLIEPQLLDIVKSLELSNDPDFDRYFTSSHLRYLTEAQARLIELDAMPGNIYTVGLSVGGAVALGLAASRPDRVRGVVAYAPLLKIYGEERRRYINLAGPLDISESGWEPNLRFPVGCLTAADRFGSSVVLNDESVRSLSNIPSFLVLTENEDAADIDTTVDFYHQIGAEGEGHRFFLYPKEDLVPHPMVDPTEVSQNMSNRFWQSLYQETFRFLTSGRVNTSNLGNIEQDPNLPIVPPV
;
A
#
# COMPACT_ATOMS: atom_id res chain seq x y z
N MET A 1 -0.23 0.39 -27.88
CA MET A 1 1.22 0.58 -27.68
C MET A 1 1.81 -0.75 -27.25
N ASN A 2 2.94 -1.19 -27.81
CA ASN A 2 3.72 -2.30 -27.24
C ASN A 2 4.47 -1.73 -26.04
N ILE A 3 4.07 -2.11 -24.81
CA ILE A 3 4.58 -1.47 -23.59
C ILE A 3 5.98 -2.03 -23.22
N ALA A 4 6.22 -3.33 -23.44
CA ALA A 4 7.50 -3.96 -23.13
C ALA A 4 8.40 -4.10 -24.38
N ALA A 5 9.23 -3.09 -24.64
CA ALA A 5 10.40 -3.29 -25.51
C ALA A 5 11.44 -4.12 -24.75
N GLU A 6 11.95 -5.18 -25.36
CA GLU A 6 13.01 -5.99 -24.77
C GLU A 6 14.33 -5.21 -24.77
N THR A 7 15.08 -5.29 -23.66
CA THR A 7 16.41 -4.71 -23.51
C THR A 7 17.37 -5.76 -22.98
N ILE A 8 18.65 -5.63 -23.27
CA ILE A 8 19.67 -6.60 -22.84
C ILE A 8 20.60 -5.90 -21.83
N PRO A 9 20.54 -6.23 -20.52
CA PRO A 9 21.44 -5.65 -19.53
C PRO A 9 22.86 -6.17 -19.69
N THR A 10 23.84 -5.27 -19.54
CA THR A 10 25.25 -5.63 -19.48
C THR A 10 25.62 -6.18 -18.10
N LEU A 11 26.75 -6.88 -18.01
CA LEU A 11 27.31 -7.35 -16.74
C LEU A 11 27.60 -6.17 -15.79
N GLU A 12 28.11 -5.07 -16.31
CA GLU A 12 28.40 -3.85 -15.54
C GLU A 12 27.13 -3.26 -14.93
N GLN A 13 26.06 -3.11 -15.72
CA GLN A 13 24.77 -2.58 -15.26
C GLN A 13 24.15 -3.46 -14.17
N ILE A 14 24.16 -4.78 -14.35
CA ILE A 14 23.67 -5.72 -13.34
C ILE A 14 24.51 -5.63 -12.06
N ASN A 15 25.84 -5.66 -12.17
CA ASN A 15 26.71 -5.62 -11.00
C ASN A 15 26.59 -4.30 -10.22
N GLN A 16 26.49 -3.18 -10.92
CA GLN A 16 26.26 -1.88 -10.29
C GLN A 16 24.92 -1.85 -9.55
N THR A 17 23.84 -2.28 -10.20
CA THR A 17 22.51 -2.35 -9.59
C THR A 17 22.51 -3.25 -8.35
N LYS A 18 23.06 -4.46 -8.45
CA LYS A 18 23.18 -5.40 -7.32
C LYS A 18 23.97 -4.79 -6.17
N SER A 19 25.14 -4.20 -6.46
CA SER A 19 25.97 -3.55 -5.45
C SER A 19 25.23 -2.45 -4.70
N THR A 20 24.48 -1.60 -5.41
CA THR A 20 23.69 -0.54 -4.79
C THR A 20 22.58 -1.09 -3.89
N ILE A 21 21.83 -2.10 -4.32
CA ILE A 21 20.78 -2.72 -3.49
C ILE A 21 21.38 -3.49 -2.31
N ASP A 22 22.48 -4.24 -2.53
CA ASP A 22 23.15 -5.01 -1.49
C ASP A 22 23.72 -4.10 -0.39
N GLN A 23 24.22 -2.91 -0.73
CA GLN A 23 24.63 -1.89 0.25
C GLN A 23 23.46 -1.45 1.13
N TYR A 24 22.28 -1.23 0.54
CA TYR A 24 21.08 -0.89 1.32
C TYR A 24 20.65 -2.05 2.22
N ILE A 25 20.61 -3.28 1.70
CA ILE A 25 20.32 -4.49 2.49
C ILE A 25 21.33 -4.66 3.64
N GLN A 26 22.61 -4.44 3.39
CA GLN A 26 23.67 -4.49 4.40
C GLN A 26 23.43 -3.45 5.51
N SER A 27 23.02 -2.23 5.15
CA SER A 27 22.70 -1.18 6.13
C SER A 27 21.53 -1.57 7.05
N LEU A 28 20.51 -2.24 6.51
CA LEU A 28 19.39 -2.78 7.29
C LEU A 28 19.82 -3.95 8.17
N ASN A 29 20.72 -4.81 7.66
CA ASN A 29 21.27 -5.93 8.41
C ASN A 29 22.10 -5.51 9.63
N GLN A 30 22.72 -4.33 9.58
CA GLN A 30 23.47 -3.76 10.69
C GLN A 30 22.59 -2.99 11.69
N ASN A 31 21.31 -2.76 11.37
CA ASN A 31 20.39 -2.07 12.26
C ASN A 31 19.90 -3.02 13.37
N LEU A 32 20.07 -2.60 14.63
CA LEU A 32 19.63 -3.38 15.80
C LEU A 32 18.11 -3.58 15.85
N ASP A 33 17.34 -2.67 15.23
CA ASP A 33 15.89 -2.74 15.16
C ASP A 33 15.40 -3.51 13.90
N ARG A 34 16.27 -4.28 13.21
CA ARG A 34 15.88 -5.01 11.99
C ARG A 34 14.74 -6.00 12.24
N ARG A 35 13.73 -5.96 11.38
CA ARG A 35 12.62 -6.91 11.35
C ARG A 35 12.96 -8.09 10.44
N ASP A 36 13.00 -9.29 11.03
CA ASP A 36 13.35 -10.51 10.30
C ASP A 36 12.34 -10.82 9.18
N GLY A 37 12.87 -11.23 8.02
CA GLY A 37 12.09 -11.48 6.80
C GLY A 37 11.56 -10.23 6.11
N ALA A 38 11.85 -9.02 6.63
CA ALA A 38 11.39 -7.76 6.07
C ALA A 38 12.46 -7.03 5.24
N LEU A 39 13.51 -7.73 4.80
CA LEU A 39 14.55 -7.17 3.96
C LEU A 39 14.11 -7.13 2.49
N PRO A 40 14.53 -6.10 1.73
CA PRO A 40 14.40 -6.08 0.29
C PRO A 40 15.07 -7.29 -0.37
N TYR A 41 14.60 -7.67 -1.55
CA TYR A 41 15.27 -8.66 -2.39
C TYR A 41 14.98 -8.41 -3.88
N TYR A 42 15.80 -8.98 -4.75
CA TYR A 42 15.67 -8.86 -6.21
C TYR A 42 15.83 -10.21 -6.90
N LEU A 43 15.21 -10.33 -8.08
CA LEU A 43 15.38 -11.43 -9.03
C LEU A 43 15.83 -10.81 -10.36
N PHE A 44 17.10 -10.99 -10.72
CA PHE A 44 17.66 -10.47 -11.97
C PHE A 44 18.14 -11.62 -12.85
N HIS A 45 17.81 -11.52 -14.14
CA HIS A 45 18.32 -12.43 -15.15
C HIS A 45 19.83 -12.24 -15.33
N ASP A 46 20.48 -13.26 -15.86
CA ASP A 46 21.91 -13.21 -16.15
C ASP A 46 22.24 -12.13 -17.21
N PRO A 47 23.45 -11.57 -17.16
CA PRO A 47 23.92 -10.63 -18.18
C PRO A 47 23.78 -11.18 -19.60
N GLY A 48 23.39 -10.32 -20.54
CA GLY A 48 23.19 -10.72 -21.93
C GLY A 48 21.86 -11.41 -22.23
N GLN A 49 21.03 -11.70 -21.24
CA GLN A 49 19.65 -12.15 -21.44
C GLN A 49 18.73 -10.96 -21.74
N PRO A 50 17.82 -11.06 -22.73
CA PRO A 50 16.80 -10.04 -22.94
C PRO A 50 15.80 -10.01 -21.78
N ILE A 51 15.46 -8.81 -21.31
CA ILE A 51 14.44 -8.56 -20.30
C ILE A 51 13.37 -7.60 -20.83
N ARG A 52 12.15 -7.72 -20.29
CA ARG A 52 11.00 -6.85 -20.59
C ARG A 52 11.01 -5.52 -19.82
N GLY A 53 11.98 -5.34 -18.93
CA GLY A 53 12.09 -4.26 -17.96
C GLY A 53 12.20 -4.79 -16.53
N THR A 54 12.09 -3.90 -15.55
CA THR A 54 12.12 -4.25 -14.12
C THR A 54 10.81 -3.88 -13.45
N VAL A 55 10.23 -4.81 -12.68
CA VAL A 55 9.01 -4.59 -11.90
C VAL A 55 9.37 -4.37 -10.44
N MET A 56 9.02 -3.20 -9.91
CA MET A 56 9.08 -2.90 -8.48
C MET A 56 7.78 -3.32 -7.80
N ILE A 57 7.84 -4.18 -6.80
CA ILE A 57 6.62 -4.75 -6.15
C ILE A 57 6.57 -4.37 -4.67
N PHE A 58 5.54 -3.63 -4.26
CA PHE A 58 5.35 -3.09 -2.91
C PHE A 58 4.26 -3.82 -2.12
N HIS A 59 4.60 -4.37 -0.95
CA HIS A 59 3.69 -5.13 -0.09
C HIS A 59 2.67 -4.28 0.67
N GLY A 60 1.66 -4.92 1.28
CA GLY A 60 0.63 -4.28 2.11
C GLY A 60 1.10 -3.86 3.50
N PHE A 61 0.25 -3.11 4.23
CA PHE A 61 0.60 -2.37 5.45
C PHE A 61 1.25 -3.21 6.57
N SER A 62 0.80 -4.42 6.88
CA SER A 62 1.44 -5.21 7.94
C SER A 62 2.50 -6.19 7.43
N ALA A 63 2.60 -6.33 6.11
CA ALA A 63 3.30 -7.44 5.49
C ALA A 63 4.81 -7.16 5.36
N LYS A 64 5.45 -8.00 4.58
CA LYS A 64 6.89 -7.98 4.26
C LYS A 64 7.05 -8.10 2.74
N PRO A 65 8.23 -7.75 2.17
CA PRO A 65 8.46 -7.83 0.73
C PRO A 65 8.03 -9.16 0.09
N HIS A 66 8.23 -10.27 0.80
CA HIS A 66 7.88 -11.60 0.30
C HIS A 66 6.37 -11.89 0.16
N GLN A 67 5.45 -10.99 0.56
CA GLN A 67 4.00 -11.22 0.46
C GLN A 67 3.54 -11.58 -0.97
N MET A 68 4.16 -11.00 -1.99
CA MET A 68 3.79 -11.22 -3.40
C MET A 68 4.83 -12.05 -4.15
N TRP A 69 5.56 -12.93 -3.45
CA TRP A 69 6.68 -13.68 -4.05
C TRP A 69 6.27 -14.58 -5.21
N ARG A 70 5.06 -15.16 -5.21
CA ARG A 70 4.59 -15.99 -6.32
C ARG A 70 4.33 -15.19 -7.58
N LEU A 71 3.78 -13.97 -7.44
CA LEU A 71 3.67 -13.03 -8.56
C LEU A 71 5.06 -12.61 -9.03
N ALA A 72 6.00 -12.34 -8.12
CA ALA A 72 7.38 -12.02 -8.45
C ALA A 72 8.07 -13.14 -9.25
N ASP A 73 7.97 -14.39 -8.79
CA ASP A 73 8.53 -15.57 -9.48
C ASP A 73 7.88 -15.77 -10.86
N TYR A 74 6.55 -15.62 -10.96
CA TYR A 74 5.85 -15.71 -12.24
C TYR A 74 6.30 -14.64 -13.23
N LEU A 75 6.41 -13.37 -12.81
CA LEU A 75 6.89 -12.29 -13.67
C LEU A 75 8.36 -12.50 -14.07
N PHE A 76 9.19 -12.96 -13.12
CA PHE A 76 10.59 -13.27 -13.35
C PHE A 76 10.77 -14.34 -14.42
N ARG A 77 10.11 -15.49 -14.27
CA ARG A 77 10.16 -16.59 -15.25
C ARG A 77 9.68 -16.21 -16.65
N ASN A 78 8.94 -15.11 -16.76
CA ASN A 78 8.40 -14.60 -18.02
C ASN A 78 9.11 -13.34 -18.54
N GLY A 79 10.36 -13.13 -18.11
CA GLY A 79 11.30 -12.20 -18.71
C GLY A 79 11.34 -10.81 -18.08
N PHE A 80 10.69 -10.59 -16.94
CA PHE A 80 10.90 -9.36 -16.17
C PHE A 80 12.02 -9.53 -15.14
N ASN A 81 12.83 -8.51 -14.92
CA ASN A 81 13.54 -8.40 -13.64
C ASN A 81 12.55 -7.97 -12.56
N VAL A 82 12.79 -8.34 -11.31
CA VAL A 82 11.92 -7.98 -10.19
C VAL A 82 12.74 -7.40 -9.05
N TYR A 83 12.24 -6.32 -8.45
CA TYR A 83 12.75 -5.76 -7.21
C TYR A 83 11.61 -5.61 -6.20
N GLN A 84 11.73 -6.22 -5.02
CA GLN A 84 10.75 -6.12 -3.95
C GLN A 84 11.36 -5.35 -2.76
N PRO A 85 11.19 -4.02 -2.70
CA PRO A 85 11.58 -3.25 -1.54
C PRO A 85 10.59 -3.39 -0.38
N SER A 86 11.04 -3.04 0.82
CA SER A 86 10.15 -2.80 1.97
C SER A 86 9.52 -1.43 1.83
N ILE A 87 8.23 -1.28 2.17
CA ILE A 87 7.63 0.04 2.29
C ILE A 87 8.19 0.78 3.51
N ALA A 88 8.08 2.11 3.52
CA ALA A 88 8.83 2.99 4.40
C ALA A 88 8.76 2.60 5.89
N GLY A 89 9.91 2.24 6.47
CA GLY A 89 10.04 1.81 7.86
C GLY A 89 9.70 0.35 8.18
N HIS A 90 9.12 -0.42 7.25
CA HIS A 90 8.59 -1.77 7.53
C HIS A 90 9.66 -2.85 7.64
N SER A 91 10.91 -2.50 7.34
CA SER A 91 12.09 -3.32 7.61
C SER A 91 12.52 -3.28 9.08
N LEU A 92 11.84 -2.53 9.95
CA LEU A 92 12.19 -2.34 11.36
C LEU A 92 11.06 -2.77 12.33
N ILE A 93 11.43 -3.29 13.52
CA ILE A 93 10.54 -4.00 14.46
C ILE A 93 9.61 -3.11 15.29
N ASN A 94 9.89 -1.80 15.39
CA ASN A 94 9.11 -0.88 16.22
C ASN A 94 8.31 0.10 15.34
N PRO A 95 7.02 -0.16 15.06
CA PRO A 95 6.19 0.72 14.24
C PRO A 95 6.10 2.14 14.79
N ALA A 96 5.90 2.29 16.11
CA ALA A 96 5.77 3.60 16.76
C ALA A 96 7.01 4.50 16.61
N LYS A 97 8.18 3.92 16.34
CA LYS A 97 9.41 4.67 16.05
C LYS A 97 9.68 4.83 14.57
N ASN A 98 9.38 3.80 13.78
CA ASN A 98 9.98 3.63 12.46
C ASN A 98 8.99 3.79 11.30
N TRP A 99 7.72 3.44 11.51
CA TRP A 99 6.72 3.47 10.45
C TRP A 99 6.21 4.89 10.25
N CYS A 100 5.67 5.16 9.06
CA CYS A 100 5.02 6.44 8.79
C CYS A 100 3.87 6.65 9.77
N GLN A 101 3.75 7.85 10.32
CA GLN A 101 2.75 8.23 11.32
C GLN A 101 2.22 9.63 11.08
N VAL A 102 1.01 9.88 11.58
CA VAL A 102 0.40 11.19 11.74
C VAL A 102 -0.02 11.28 13.20
N ASP A 103 0.69 12.11 13.95
CA ASP A 103 0.52 12.23 15.40
C ASP A 103 0.13 13.66 15.76
N LEU A 104 -0.74 13.80 16.75
CA LEU A 104 -1.13 15.10 17.26
C LEU A 104 0.07 15.70 17.98
N LYS A 105 0.39 16.97 17.71
CA LYS A 105 1.53 17.60 18.39
C LYS A 105 1.31 17.66 19.91
N PRO A 106 2.39 17.62 20.72
CA PRO A 106 2.28 17.54 22.18
C PRO A 106 1.40 18.64 22.81
N GLU A 107 1.42 19.85 22.26
CA GLU A 107 0.60 20.98 22.75
C GLU A 107 -0.91 20.75 22.65
N TYR A 108 -1.37 19.84 21.78
CA TYR A 108 -2.77 19.42 21.68
C TYR A 108 -3.00 18.03 22.29
N ALA A 109 -2.04 17.12 22.13
CA ALA A 109 -2.14 15.75 22.61
C ALA A 109 -2.11 15.65 24.14
N GLU A 110 -1.20 16.36 24.81
CA GLU A 110 -1.03 16.25 26.26
C GLU A 110 -2.23 16.81 27.05
N PRO A 111 -2.81 17.97 26.70
CA PRO A 111 -4.06 18.44 27.33
C PRO A 111 -5.22 17.45 27.13
N LEU A 112 -5.35 16.87 25.94
CA LEU A 112 -6.40 15.89 25.66
C LEU A 112 -6.20 14.60 26.46
N LYS A 113 -4.98 14.04 26.51
CA LYS A 113 -4.64 12.90 27.37
C LYS A 113 -4.99 13.17 28.84
N ALA A 114 -4.66 14.37 29.35
CA ALA A 114 -5.00 14.77 30.71
C ALA A 114 -6.51 14.85 30.95
N LYS A 115 -7.31 15.29 29.97
CA LYS A 115 -8.78 15.26 30.03
C LYS A 115 -9.32 13.82 30.01
N VAL A 116 -8.80 12.97 29.13
CA VAL A 116 -9.15 11.54 29.05
C VAL A 116 -8.85 10.81 30.36
N GLN A 117 -7.73 11.13 31.03
CA GLN A 117 -7.37 10.56 32.34
C GLN A 117 -8.33 10.98 33.46
N LYS A 118 -8.93 12.17 33.38
CA LYS A 118 -9.91 12.67 34.35
C LYS A 118 -11.33 12.20 34.08
N ASP A 119 -11.58 11.60 32.92
CA ASP A 119 -12.90 11.12 32.52
C ASP A 119 -13.13 9.67 32.99
N PRO A 120 -13.99 9.43 33.99
CA PRO A 120 -14.17 8.09 34.54
C PRO A 120 -14.83 7.12 33.54
N VAL A 121 -15.60 7.61 32.56
CA VAL A 121 -16.23 6.77 31.54
C VAL A 121 -15.17 6.26 30.57
N LEU A 122 -14.30 7.14 30.08
CA LEU A 122 -13.21 6.78 29.18
C LEU A 122 -12.18 5.89 29.88
N GLN A 123 -11.81 6.18 31.13
CA GLN A 123 -10.91 5.33 31.90
C GLN A 123 -11.47 3.92 32.08
N THR A 124 -12.75 3.79 32.46
CA THR A 124 -13.40 2.50 32.58
C THR A 124 -13.44 1.75 31.25
N PHE A 125 -13.77 2.46 30.16
CA PHE A 125 -13.78 1.88 28.82
C PHE A 125 -12.41 1.35 28.42
N ILE A 126 -11.35 2.16 28.54
CA ILE A 126 -9.98 1.78 28.21
C ILE A 126 -9.50 0.60 29.05
N GLN A 127 -9.78 0.58 30.35
CA GLN A 127 -9.41 -0.54 31.23
C GLN A 127 -10.11 -1.84 30.84
N ASN A 128 -11.41 -1.80 30.57
CA ASN A 128 -12.17 -2.96 30.10
C ASN A 128 -11.63 -3.48 28.76
N PHE A 129 -11.15 -2.57 27.91
CA PHE A 129 -10.58 -2.90 26.62
C PHE A 129 -9.18 -3.50 26.71
N ALA A 130 -8.31 -2.93 27.55
CA ALA A 130 -6.97 -3.43 27.81
C ALA A 130 -6.99 -4.87 28.38
N ASN A 131 -8.01 -5.19 29.17
CA ASN A 131 -8.23 -6.54 29.71
C ASN A 131 -8.80 -7.54 28.68
N ASN A 132 -9.28 -7.07 27.54
CA ASN A 132 -9.82 -7.86 26.42
C ASN A 132 -9.06 -7.56 25.12
N ALA A 133 -7.72 -7.59 25.19
CA ALA A 133 -6.78 -7.14 24.15
C ALA A 133 -6.94 -7.77 22.75
N ALA A 134 -7.75 -8.82 22.60
CA ALA A 134 -8.03 -9.49 21.33
C ALA A 134 -9.24 -8.92 20.56
N SER A 135 -10.06 -8.06 21.18
CA SER A 135 -11.25 -7.47 20.54
C SER A 135 -10.95 -6.05 20.06
N LYS A 136 -11.41 -5.65 18.86
CA LYS A 136 -11.49 -4.22 18.45
C LYS A 136 -12.85 -3.67 18.86
N PRO A 137 -12.98 -2.37 19.21
CA PRO A 137 -14.27 -1.85 19.64
C PRO A 137 -15.27 -2.02 18.49
N GLY A 138 -16.45 -2.53 18.78
CA GLY A 138 -17.52 -2.62 17.79
C GLY A 138 -17.96 -1.23 17.33
N PHE A 139 -18.65 -1.14 16.20
CA PHE A 139 -19.08 0.12 15.59
C PHE A 139 -19.74 1.10 16.59
N MET A 140 -20.73 0.62 17.37
CA MET A 140 -21.42 1.46 18.36
C MET A 140 -20.48 1.94 19.49
N GLN A 141 -19.47 1.14 19.85
CA GLN A 141 -18.49 1.53 20.86
C GLN A 141 -17.51 2.57 20.32
N GLN A 142 -17.08 2.47 19.06
CA GLN A 142 -16.27 3.49 18.39
C GLN A 142 -17.02 4.83 18.36
N MET A 143 -18.29 4.83 17.94
CA MET A 143 -19.12 6.04 17.93
C MET A 143 -19.32 6.65 19.33
N GLY A 144 -19.57 5.81 20.34
CA GLY A 144 -19.67 6.26 21.73
C GLY A 144 -18.36 6.88 22.25
N LEU A 145 -17.22 6.29 21.90
CA LEU A 145 -15.90 6.82 22.24
C LEU A 145 -15.69 8.19 21.59
N MET A 146 -15.95 8.30 20.29
CA MET A 146 -15.84 9.56 19.54
C MET A 146 -16.71 10.66 20.14
N ALA A 147 -17.99 10.36 20.41
CA ALA A 147 -18.91 11.33 21.00
C ALA A 147 -18.42 11.82 22.37
N ARG A 148 -17.86 10.93 23.19
CA ARG A 148 -17.31 11.30 24.51
C ARG A 148 -16.03 12.13 24.38
N LEU A 149 -15.15 11.80 23.44
CA LEU A 149 -13.93 12.57 23.15
C LEU A 149 -14.28 14.01 22.72
N VAL A 150 -15.23 14.18 21.80
CA VAL A 150 -15.70 15.50 21.36
C VAL A 150 -16.35 16.29 22.51
N LEU A 151 -17.04 15.61 23.43
CA LEU A 151 -17.65 16.26 24.59
C LEU A 151 -16.60 16.84 25.57
N ILE A 152 -15.45 16.18 25.73
CA ILE A 152 -14.36 16.67 26.60
C ILE A 152 -13.44 17.68 25.88
N GLU A 153 -13.32 17.59 24.56
CA GLU A 153 -12.54 18.50 23.73
C GLU A 153 -13.28 18.82 22.42
N PRO A 154 -14.15 19.84 22.40
CA PRO A 154 -14.88 20.22 21.20
C PRO A 154 -14.00 20.64 20.02
N GLN A 155 -12.79 21.14 20.29
CA GLN A 155 -11.82 21.51 19.25
C GLN A 155 -11.33 20.31 18.43
N LEU A 156 -11.57 19.07 18.89
CA LEU A 156 -11.24 17.87 18.14
C LEU A 156 -11.90 17.82 16.76
N LEU A 157 -13.08 18.43 16.60
CA LEU A 157 -13.75 18.46 15.30
C LEU A 157 -12.97 19.31 14.28
N ASP A 158 -12.44 20.46 14.71
CA ASP A 158 -11.61 21.33 13.85
C ASP A 158 -10.27 20.66 13.54
N ILE A 159 -9.66 20.01 14.55
CA ILE A 159 -8.40 19.26 14.42
C ILE A 159 -8.55 18.08 13.45
N VAL A 160 -9.62 17.29 13.55
CA VAL A 160 -9.85 16.15 12.65
C VAL A 160 -10.18 16.61 11.24
N LYS A 161 -10.93 17.71 11.10
CA LYS A 161 -11.25 18.26 9.78
C LYS A 161 -9.99 18.56 8.96
N SER A 162 -8.92 19.05 9.60
CA SER A 162 -7.67 19.31 8.89
C SER A 162 -6.93 18.04 8.44
N LEU A 163 -7.25 16.86 9.01
CA LEU A 163 -6.78 15.57 8.50
C LEU A 163 -7.59 15.09 7.29
N GLU A 164 -8.91 15.27 7.34
CA GLU A 164 -9.83 14.73 6.33
C GLU A 164 -9.68 15.41 4.97
N LEU A 165 -9.29 16.70 4.98
CA LEU A 165 -9.06 17.51 3.79
C LEU A 165 -7.58 17.45 3.36
N SER A 166 -7.34 16.96 2.14
CA SER A 166 -6.00 16.66 1.61
C SER A 166 -5.02 17.84 1.59
N ASN A 167 -5.53 19.08 1.46
CA ASN A 167 -4.72 20.31 1.36
C ASN A 167 -5.08 21.34 2.45
N ASP A 168 -5.59 20.89 3.60
CA ASP A 168 -5.94 21.83 4.68
C ASP A 168 -4.70 22.53 5.25
N PRO A 169 -4.68 23.89 5.31
CA PRO A 169 -3.53 24.64 5.80
C PRO A 169 -3.26 24.45 7.30
N ASP A 170 -4.26 24.02 8.07
CA ASP A 170 -4.12 23.76 9.50
C ASP A 170 -3.58 22.33 9.79
N PHE A 171 -3.37 21.48 8.78
CA PHE A 171 -2.78 20.15 9.00
C PHE A 171 -1.43 20.25 9.73
N ASP A 172 -0.50 21.05 9.21
CA ASP A 172 0.83 21.23 9.79
C ASP A 172 0.79 22.04 11.10
N ARG A 173 -0.32 22.71 11.39
CA ARG A 173 -0.53 23.35 12.68
C ARG A 173 -0.74 22.30 13.76
N TYR A 174 -1.61 21.32 13.52
CA TYR A 174 -2.03 20.34 14.52
C TYR A 174 -1.16 19.08 14.57
N PHE A 175 -0.58 18.65 13.46
CA PHE A 175 0.04 17.33 13.36
C PHE A 175 1.54 17.38 13.11
N THR A 176 2.25 16.39 13.64
CA THR A 176 3.54 15.95 13.12
C THR A 176 3.27 14.78 12.20
N SER A 177 3.84 14.78 11.00
CA SER A 177 3.62 13.68 10.07
C SER A 177 4.86 13.26 9.32
N SER A 178 4.91 11.96 9.04
CA SER A 178 5.92 11.32 8.22
C SER A 178 5.32 10.56 7.02
N HIS A 179 4.05 10.79 6.68
CA HIS A 179 3.35 10.11 5.58
C HIS A 179 4.08 10.24 4.22
N LEU A 180 4.78 11.36 3.99
CA LEU A 180 5.57 11.57 2.76
C LEU A 180 6.75 10.61 2.62
N ARG A 181 7.20 9.95 3.70
CA ARG A 181 8.26 8.92 3.62
C ARG A 181 7.88 7.75 2.74
N TYR A 182 6.58 7.45 2.61
CA TYR A 182 6.11 6.45 1.64
C TYR A 182 6.57 6.76 0.21
N LEU A 183 6.53 8.03 -0.21
CA LEU A 183 7.01 8.44 -1.53
C LEU A 183 8.53 8.57 -1.57
N THR A 184 9.13 9.28 -0.61
CA THR A 184 10.57 9.59 -0.68
C THR A 184 11.43 8.34 -0.54
N GLU A 185 11.03 7.36 0.27
CA GLU A 185 11.73 6.08 0.34
C GLU A 185 11.50 5.25 -0.92
N ALA A 186 10.29 5.23 -1.51
CA ALA A 186 10.04 4.54 -2.77
C ALA A 186 10.86 5.13 -3.93
N GLN A 187 11.03 6.45 -3.98
CA GLN A 187 11.91 7.14 -4.91
C GLN A 187 13.38 6.76 -4.69
N ALA A 188 13.82 6.67 -3.43
CA ALA A 188 15.16 6.20 -3.11
C ALA A 188 15.40 4.76 -3.60
N ARG A 189 14.40 3.87 -3.47
CA ARG A 189 14.46 2.50 -4.01
C ARG A 189 14.49 2.47 -5.55
N LEU A 190 13.80 3.40 -6.21
CA LEU A 190 13.84 3.50 -7.67
C LEU A 190 15.23 3.90 -8.18
N ILE A 191 15.91 4.82 -7.48
CA ILE A 191 17.29 5.27 -7.82
C ILE A 191 18.28 4.10 -7.80
N GLU A 192 18.05 3.09 -6.95
CA GLU A 192 18.90 1.89 -6.90
C GLU A 192 18.88 1.11 -8.23
N LEU A 193 17.89 1.35 -9.10
CA LEU A 193 17.74 0.76 -10.43
C LEU A 193 18.26 1.66 -11.57
N ASP A 194 18.94 2.79 -11.29
CA ASP A 194 19.37 3.75 -12.31
C ASP A 194 20.27 3.12 -13.39
N ALA A 195 21.14 2.19 -12.99
CA ALA A 195 22.03 1.47 -13.91
C ALA A 195 21.31 0.38 -14.73
N MET A 196 20.15 -0.09 -14.27
CA MET A 196 19.39 -1.14 -14.95
C MET A 196 18.69 -0.56 -16.19
N PRO A 197 18.88 -1.11 -17.40
CA PRO A 197 18.25 -0.57 -18.59
C PRO A 197 16.76 -0.96 -18.68
N GLY A 198 16.06 -0.29 -19.61
CA GLY A 198 14.67 -0.59 -19.93
C GLY A 198 13.66 0.12 -19.05
N ASN A 199 12.40 -0.24 -19.25
CA ASN A 199 11.27 0.35 -18.56
C ASN A 199 11.18 -0.15 -17.11
N ILE A 200 10.71 0.73 -16.22
CA ILE A 200 10.30 0.36 -14.88
C ILE A 200 8.77 0.28 -14.82
N TYR A 201 8.26 -0.74 -14.13
CA TYR A 201 6.86 -0.88 -13.80
C TYR A 201 6.72 -0.95 -12.29
N THR A 202 5.60 -0.47 -11.76
CA THR A 202 5.29 -0.59 -10.34
C THR A 202 4.06 -1.47 -10.13
N VAL A 203 4.11 -2.33 -9.13
CA VAL A 203 3.01 -3.18 -8.72
C VAL A 203 2.86 -3.06 -7.21
N GLY A 204 1.64 -3.02 -6.70
CA GLY A 204 1.45 -2.98 -5.25
C GLY A 204 0.08 -3.40 -4.77
N LEU A 205 0.02 -3.79 -3.50
CA LEU A 205 -1.19 -4.18 -2.79
C LEU A 205 -1.48 -3.20 -1.65
N SER A 206 -2.73 -2.75 -1.48
CA SER A 206 -3.13 -1.93 -0.33
C SER A 206 -2.30 -0.64 -0.25
N VAL A 207 -1.65 -0.38 0.88
CA VAL A 207 -0.67 0.71 1.03
C VAL A 207 0.44 0.63 -0.02
N GLY A 208 0.92 -0.56 -0.36
CA GLY A 208 1.86 -0.77 -1.44
C GLY A 208 1.29 -0.39 -2.81
N GLY A 209 -0.01 -0.55 -3.04
CA GLY A 209 -0.71 -0.09 -4.25
C GLY A 209 -0.74 1.43 -4.34
N ALA A 210 -1.00 2.11 -3.22
CA ALA A 210 -0.88 3.57 -3.14
C ALA A 210 0.57 4.03 -3.39
N VAL A 211 1.57 3.35 -2.82
CA VAL A 211 3.00 3.65 -3.05
C VAL A 211 3.38 3.45 -4.52
N ALA A 212 2.92 2.38 -5.16
CA ALA A 212 3.16 2.12 -6.57
C ALA A 212 2.60 3.23 -7.48
N LEU A 213 1.38 3.71 -7.19
CA LEU A 213 0.74 4.83 -7.89
C LEU A 213 1.48 6.15 -7.64
N GLY A 214 1.77 6.48 -6.38
CA GLY A 214 2.48 7.70 -6.02
C GLY A 214 3.89 7.77 -6.62
N LEU A 215 4.63 6.66 -6.61
CA LEU A 215 5.94 6.60 -7.26
C LEU A 215 5.84 6.86 -8.76
N ALA A 216 4.89 6.20 -9.44
CA ALA A 216 4.67 6.40 -10.87
C ALA A 216 4.31 7.84 -11.22
N ALA A 217 3.38 8.43 -10.46
CA ALA A 217 2.99 9.83 -10.61
C ALA A 217 4.18 10.79 -10.47
N SER A 218 5.08 10.51 -9.52
CA SER A 218 6.25 11.37 -9.26
C SER A 218 7.40 11.18 -10.25
N ARG A 219 7.45 10.05 -10.96
CA ARG A 219 8.52 9.68 -11.90
C ARG A 219 7.96 9.20 -13.25
N PRO A 220 7.15 10.03 -13.94
CA PRO A 220 6.60 9.69 -15.26
C PRO A 220 7.68 9.54 -16.33
N ASP A 221 8.88 10.08 -16.08
CA ASP A 221 10.07 9.92 -16.92
C ASP A 221 10.57 8.47 -16.94
N ARG A 222 10.28 7.69 -15.89
CA ARG A 222 10.88 6.38 -15.66
C ARG A 222 9.86 5.24 -15.57
N VAL A 223 8.74 5.45 -14.88
CA VAL A 223 7.71 4.42 -14.67
C VAL A 223 6.73 4.43 -15.85
N ARG A 224 6.55 3.27 -16.50
CA ARG A 224 5.76 3.13 -17.74
C ARG A 224 4.39 2.50 -17.56
N GLY A 225 4.13 1.91 -16.41
CA GLY A 225 2.83 1.34 -16.09
C GLY A 225 2.74 0.91 -14.64
N VAL A 226 1.51 0.89 -14.13
CA VAL A 226 1.21 0.57 -12.73
C VAL A 226 0.14 -0.52 -12.64
N VAL A 227 0.32 -1.48 -11.75
CA VAL A 227 -0.76 -2.38 -11.32
C VAL A 227 -1.00 -2.20 -9.83
N ALA A 228 -2.22 -1.86 -9.44
CA ALA A 228 -2.57 -1.64 -8.05
C ALA A 228 -3.75 -2.54 -7.65
N TYR A 229 -3.48 -3.45 -6.72
CA TYR A 229 -4.49 -4.32 -6.09
C TYR A 229 -5.00 -3.64 -4.83
N ALA A 230 -6.30 -3.40 -4.76
CA ALA A 230 -6.99 -2.73 -3.65
C ALA A 230 -6.21 -1.55 -3.03
N PRO A 231 -5.76 -0.55 -3.82
CA PRO A 231 -4.89 0.50 -3.31
C PRO A 231 -5.58 1.28 -2.17
N LEU A 232 -4.85 1.49 -1.06
CA LEU A 232 -5.36 2.27 0.08
C LEU A 232 -5.25 3.77 -0.23
N LEU A 233 -6.17 4.29 -1.04
CA LEU A 233 -6.27 5.73 -1.36
C LEU A 233 -7.02 6.51 -0.26
N LYS A 234 -7.95 5.82 0.39
CA LYS A 234 -8.73 6.27 1.54
C LYS A 234 -9.16 5.04 2.34
N ILE A 235 -9.26 5.17 3.66
CA ILE A 235 -9.73 4.09 4.53
C ILE A 235 -11.21 3.81 4.26
N TYR A 236 -11.54 2.53 4.19
CA TYR A 236 -12.90 2.01 4.04
C TYR A 236 -13.84 2.49 5.15
N GLY A 237 -14.98 3.05 4.75
CA GLY A 237 -16.07 3.47 5.62
C GLY A 237 -15.80 4.78 6.36
N GLU A 238 -16.63 5.79 6.13
CA GLU A 238 -16.41 7.15 6.69
C GLU A 238 -16.27 7.16 8.21
N GLU A 239 -17.11 6.42 8.92
CA GLU A 239 -17.08 6.38 10.38
C GLU A 239 -15.81 5.70 10.91
N ARG A 240 -15.34 4.64 10.24
CA ARG A 240 -14.07 4.00 10.58
C ARG A 240 -12.89 4.92 10.29
N ARG A 241 -12.90 5.59 9.15
CA ARG A 241 -11.89 6.60 8.79
C ARG A 241 -11.84 7.72 9.83
N ARG A 242 -12.99 8.23 10.24
CA ARG A 242 -13.11 9.23 11.31
C ARG A 242 -12.59 8.73 12.65
N TYR A 243 -12.97 7.52 13.04
CA TYR A 243 -12.43 6.89 14.25
C TYR A 243 -10.91 6.79 14.19
N ILE A 244 -10.34 6.30 13.08
CA ILE A 244 -8.88 6.17 12.90
C ILE A 244 -8.21 7.55 12.94
N ASN A 245 -8.76 8.55 12.25
CA ASN A 245 -8.21 9.90 12.22
C ASN A 245 -8.34 10.62 13.57
N LEU A 246 -9.31 10.26 14.41
CA LEU A 246 -9.44 10.80 15.77
C LEU A 246 -8.57 10.05 16.79
N ALA A 247 -8.52 8.72 16.70
CA ALA A 247 -7.84 7.84 17.66
C ALA A 247 -6.34 7.69 17.39
N GLY A 248 -5.94 7.70 16.11
CA GLY A 248 -4.56 7.56 15.67
C GLY A 248 -3.61 8.57 16.28
N PRO A 249 -3.94 9.86 16.21
CA PRO A 249 -3.14 10.92 16.83
C PRO A 249 -3.10 10.90 18.37
N LEU A 250 -3.84 9.99 19.03
CA LEU A 250 -3.88 9.81 20.49
C LEU A 250 -3.04 8.63 20.99
N ASP A 251 -2.20 8.06 20.12
CA ASP A 251 -1.28 6.95 20.44
C ASP A 251 -2.01 5.66 20.88
N ILE A 252 -3.25 5.47 20.40
CA ILE A 252 -3.99 4.22 20.56
C ILE A 252 -3.37 3.17 19.62
N SER A 253 -3.06 1.98 20.13
CA SER A 253 -2.41 0.92 19.35
C SER A 253 -3.36 -0.18 18.90
N GLU A 254 -3.23 -0.63 17.65
CA GLU A 254 -3.92 -1.79 17.07
C GLU A 254 -2.94 -2.94 16.75
N SER A 255 -3.47 -4.15 16.58
CA SER A 255 -2.70 -5.31 16.13
C SER A 255 -2.73 -5.44 14.61
N GLY A 256 -1.59 -5.81 14.03
CA GLY A 256 -1.47 -6.18 12.62
C GLY A 256 -1.73 -7.65 12.38
N TRP A 257 -1.52 -8.07 11.13
CA TRP A 257 -1.73 -9.45 10.70
C TRP A 257 -0.69 -10.43 11.27
N GLU A 258 0.50 -9.94 11.64
CA GLU A 258 1.47 -10.74 12.40
C GLU A 258 1.08 -10.78 13.89
N PRO A 259 1.06 -11.96 14.56
CA PRO A 259 0.53 -12.13 15.92
C PRO A 259 1.08 -11.18 16.99
N ASN A 260 2.32 -10.70 16.82
CA ASN A 260 3.01 -9.83 17.78
C ASN A 260 3.22 -8.40 17.28
N LEU A 261 2.76 -8.08 16.06
CA LEU A 261 2.92 -6.75 15.51
C LEU A 261 1.81 -5.84 16.06
N ARG A 262 2.20 -4.87 16.89
CA ARG A 262 1.32 -3.78 17.32
C ARG A 262 1.83 -2.46 16.76
N PHE A 263 0.93 -1.64 16.25
CA PHE A 263 1.25 -0.34 15.66
C PHE A 263 0.31 0.74 16.20
N PRO A 264 0.78 1.99 16.37
CA PRO A 264 -0.11 3.12 16.65
C PRO A 264 -1.08 3.32 15.49
N VAL A 265 -2.34 3.63 15.79
CA VAL A 265 -3.37 3.90 14.78
C VAL A 265 -2.99 5.11 13.90
N GLY A 266 -2.09 5.99 14.39
CA GLY A 266 -1.46 7.06 13.59
C GLY A 266 -0.73 6.54 12.34
N CYS A 267 -0.30 5.27 12.32
CA CYS A 267 0.23 4.63 11.12
C CYS A 267 -0.83 4.42 10.02
N LEU A 268 -2.07 4.08 10.40
CA LEU A 268 -3.19 3.99 9.45
C LEU A 268 -3.60 5.38 8.96
N THR A 269 -3.61 6.38 9.84
CA THR A 269 -3.83 7.79 9.46
C THR A 269 -2.78 8.27 8.47
N ALA A 270 -1.51 7.89 8.63
CA ALA A 270 -0.46 8.20 7.66
C ALA A 270 -0.69 7.56 6.30
N ALA A 271 -1.18 6.32 6.27
CA ALA A 271 -1.50 5.63 5.03
C ALA A 271 -2.71 6.26 4.32
N ASP A 272 -3.79 6.60 5.05
CA ASP A 272 -4.93 7.37 4.52
C ASP A 272 -4.50 8.73 3.99
N ARG A 273 -3.66 9.46 4.75
CA ARG A 273 -3.15 10.76 4.35
C ARG A 273 -2.30 10.65 3.08
N PHE A 274 -1.42 9.65 3.02
CA PHE A 274 -0.62 9.41 1.82
C PHE A 274 -1.49 9.18 0.58
N GLY A 275 -2.47 8.29 0.66
CA GLY A 275 -3.43 8.07 -0.43
C GLY A 275 -4.16 9.35 -0.83
N SER A 276 -4.72 10.06 0.15
CA SER A 276 -5.60 11.20 -0.11
C SER A 276 -4.89 12.51 -0.48
N SER A 277 -3.68 12.78 0.02
CA SER A 277 -2.95 14.02 -0.25
C SER A 277 -1.80 13.88 -1.25
N VAL A 278 -1.31 12.66 -1.51
CA VAL A 278 -0.24 12.42 -2.49
C VAL A 278 -0.79 11.80 -3.76
N VAL A 279 -1.52 10.69 -3.66
CA VAL A 279 -1.99 9.96 -4.86
C VAL A 279 -3.18 10.67 -5.52
N LEU A 280 -4.15 11.11 -4.72
CA LEU A 280 -5.38 11.76 -5.22
C LEU A 280 -5.23 13.26 -5.53
N ASN A 281 -4.04 13.86 -5.38
CA ASN A 281 -3.88 15.28 -5.67
C ASN A 281 -3.86 15.56 -7.19
N ASP A 282 -4.21 16.79 -7.58
CA ASP A 282 -4.34 17.20 -8.98
C ASP A 282 -3.05 17.02 -9.81
N GLU A 283 -1.87 17.12 -9.19
CA GLU A 283 -0.61 16.91 -9.89
C GLU A 283 -0.40 15.43 -10.22
N SER A 284 -0.60 14.55 -9.23
CA SER A 284 -0.47 13.11 -9.40
C SER A 284 -1.53 12.55 -10.35
N VAL A 285 -2.78 13.02 -10.26
CA VAL A 285 -3.86 12.62 -11.18
C VAL A 285 -3.50 13.01 -12.63
N ARG A 286 -3.02 14.24 -12.87
CA ARG A 286 -2.58 14.67 -14.21
C ARG A 286 -1.37 13.90 -14.73
N SER A 287 -0.45 13.51 -13.84
CA SER A 287 0.69 12.67 -14.22
C SER A 287 0.21 11.26 -14.59
N LEU A 288 -0.62 10.65 -13.74
CA LEU A 288 -1.12 9.30 -13.90
C LEU A 288 -2.07 9.14 -15.09
N SER A 289 -2.75 10.20 -15.54
CA SER A 289 -3.58 10.15 -16.76
C SER A 289 -2.77 9.81 -18.03
N ASN A 290 -1.44 9.89 -17.97
CA ASN A 290 -0.54 9.54 -19.07
C ASN A 290 0.22 8.22 -18.83
N ILE A 291 -0.03 7.54 -17.71
CA ILE A 291 0.64 6.29 -17.33
C ILE A 291 -0.42 5.18 -17.26
N PRO A 292 -0.44 4.22 -18.20
CA PRO A 292 -1.36 3.11 -18.16
C PRO A 292 -1.38 2.45 -16.78
N SER A 293 -2.58 2.30 -16.22
CA SER A 293 -2.76 1.78 -14.87
C SER A 293 -3.81 0.67 -14.89
N PHE A 294 -3.56 -0.44 -14.18
CA PHE A 294 -4.52 -1.51 -13.98
C PHE A 294 -4.89 -1.58 -12.50
N LEU A 295 -6.14 -1.27 -12.20
CA LEU A 295 -6.70 -1.28 -10.85
C LEU A 295 -7.58 -2.51 -10.65
N VAL A 296 -7.34 -3.27 -9.58
CA VAL A 296 -8.13 -4.47 -9.25
C VAL A 296 -8.66 -4.36 -7.84
N LEU A 297 -9.97 -4.43 -7.69
CA LEU A 297 -10.68 -4.28 -6.42
C LEU A 297 -11.53 -5.52 -6.12
N THR A 298 -12.11 -5.57 -4.92
CA THR A 298 -13.11 -6.56 -4.52
C THR A 298 -14.26 -5.88 -3.79
N GLU A 299 -15.49 -6.37 -3.92
CA GLU A 299 -16.62 -5.92 -3.10
C GLU A 299 -16.53 -6.42 -1.65
N ASN A 300 -15.67 -7.42 -1.37
CA ASN A 300 -15.38 -7.91 -0.01
C ASN A 300 -14.27 -7.10 0.67
N GLU A 301 -14.24 -5.80 0.40
CA GLU A 301 -13.22 -4.87 0.89
C GLU A 301 -13.46 -4.49 2.36
N ASP A 302 -12.39 -4.37 3.14
CA ASP A 302 -12.45 -4.05 4.56
C ASP A 302 -11.35 -3.08 5.02
N ALA A 303 -10.56 -2.54 4.10
CA ALA A 303 -9.46 -1.64 4.39
C ALA A 303 -9.48 -0.38 3.52
N ALA A 304 -9.68 -0.52 2.21
CA ALA A 304 -9.67 0.56 1.23
C ALA A 304 -11.07 0.97 0.77
N ASP A 305 -11.30 2.27 0.54
CA ASP A 305 -12.59 2.74 0.03
C ASP A 305 -12.74 2.45 -1.48
N ILE A 306 -13.77 1.68 -1.84
CA ILE A 306 -14.02 1.25 -3.23
C ILE A 306 -14.36 2.47 -4.10
N ASP A 307 -15.33 3.27 -3.67
CA ASP A 307 -15.84 4.42 -4.43
C ASP A 307 -14.72 5.43 -4.71
N THR A 308 -13.86 5.70 -3.74
CA THR A 308 -12.67 6.56 -3.93
C THR A 308 -11.78 6.05 -5.06
N THR A 309 -11.58 4.74 -5.17
CA THR A 309 -10.72 4.17 -6.23
C THR A 309 -11.42 4.14 -7.58
N VAL A 310 -12.74 3.94 -7.61
CA VAL A 310 -13.56 4.04 -8.83
C VAL A 310 -13.56 5.48 -9.36
N ASP A 311 -13.77 6.47 -8.49
CA ASP A 311 -13.70 7.88 -8.86
C ASP A 311 -12.31 8.25 -9.38
N PHE A 312 -11.26 7.78 -8.70
CA PHE A 312 -9.88 7.97 -9.14
C PHE A 312 -9.63 7.38 -10.53
N TYR A 313 -10.13 6.17 -10.82
CA TYR A 313 -10.03 5.54 -12.15
C TYR A 313 -10.64 6.43 -13.24
N HIS A 314 -11.78 7.06 -12.96
CA HIS A 314 -12.41 8.00 -13.89
C HIS A 314 -11.64 9.31 -14.02
N GLN A 315 -11.09 9.83 -12.92
CA GLN A 315 -10.30 11.07 -12.91
C GLN A 315 -9.02 10.96 -13.75
N ILE A 316 -8.37 9.79 -13.78
CA ILE A 316 -7.20 9.57 -14.64
C ILE A 316 -7.57 9.29 -16.11
N GLY A 317 -8.86 9.22 -16.46
CA GLY A 317 -9.32 9.07 -17.85
C GLY A 317 -9.83 7.69 -18.24
N ALA A 318 -9.90 6.75 -17.28
CA ALA A 318 -10.47 5.42 -17.45
C ALA A 318 -9.93 4.65 -18.68
N GLU A 319 -10.76 3.83 -19.33
CA GLU A 319 -10.34 3.02 -20.47
C GLU A 319 -9.87 3.85 -21.67
N GLY A 320 -10.43 5.06 -21.83
CA GLY A 320 -10.11 5.99 -22.92
C GLY A 320 -8.64 6.37 -22.97
N GLU A 321 -8.00 6.54 -21.81
CA GLU A 321 -6.57 6.86 -21.67
C GLU A 321 -5.69 5.61 -21.44
N GLY A 322 -6.23 4.41 -21.69
CA GLY A 322 -5.48 3.17 -21.61
C GLY A 322 -5.42 2.53 -20.22
N HIS A 323 -6.22 3.01 -19.26
CA HIS A 323 -6.34 2.38 -17.94
C HIS A 323 -7.28 1.18 -17.97
N ARG A 324 -7.09 0.23 -17.06
CA ARG A 324 -7.91 -0.97 -16.91
C ARG A 324 -8.40 -1.06 -15.47
N PHE A 325 -9.59 -1.60 -15.30
CA PHE A 325 -10.25 -1.73 -14.02
C PHE A 325 -10.96 -3.07 -13.94
N PHE A 326 -10.94 -3.69 -12.77
CA PHE A 326 -11.77 -4.84 -12.47
C PHE A 326 -12.18 -4.83 -10.99
N LEU A 327 -13.44 -5.14 -10.72
CA LEU A 327 -13.98 -5.29 -9.37
C LEU A 327 -14.53 -6.70 -9.25
N TYR A 328 -13.91 -7.52 -8.40
CA TYR A 328 -14.46 -8.83 -8.06
C TYR A 328 -15.80 -8.64 -7.33
N PRO A 329 -16.89 -9.27 -7.79
CA PRO A 329 -18.17 -9.22 -7.10
C PRO A 329 -18.11 -9.96 -5.76
N LYS A 330 -19.04 -9.65 -4.87
CA LYS A 330 -19.04 -10.17 -3.50
C LYS A 330 -19.11 -11.70 -3.43
N GLU A 331 -19.87 -12.32 -4.33
CA GLU A 331 -20.05 -13.77 -4.45
C GLU A 331 -18.77 -14.53 -4.81
N ASP A 332 -17.76 -13.86 -5.37
CA ASP A 332 -16.48 -14.46 -5.73
C ASP A 332 -15.58 -14.72 -4.52
N LEU A 333 -15.95 -14.19 -3.33
CA LEU A 333 -15.24 -14.40 -2.06
C LEU A 333 -13.73 -14.08 -2.15
N VAL A 334 -13.36 -13.07 -2.95
CA VAL A 334 -11.98 -12.57 -3.05
C VAL A 334 -11.75 -11.54 -1.94
N PRO A 335 -10.83 -11.75 -1.00
CA PRO A 335 -10.60 -10.81 0.10
C PRO A 335 -9.64 -9.68 -0.29
N HIS A 336 -9.57 -8.60 0.51
CA HIS A 336 -8.66 -7.46 0.32
C HIS A 336 -7.21 -7.82 -0.12
N PRO A 337 -6.47 -8.73 0.57
CA PRO A 337 -5.10 -9.02 0.19
C PRO A 337 -4.94 -9.67 -1.20
N MET A 338 -5.97 -10.36 -1.71
CA MET A 338 -6.21 -11.03 -3.01
C MET A 338 -5.07 -11.70 -3.82
N VAL A 339 -3.80 -11.44 -3.54
CA VAL A 339 -2.67 -11.71 -4.43
C VAL A 339 -1.94 -12.98 -3.99
N ASP A 340 -1.69 -13.17 -2.70
CA ASP A 340 -1.07 -14.40 -2.19
C ASP A 340 -2.13 -15.53 -2.13
N PRO A 341 -1.96 -16.62 -2.89
CA PRO A 341 -2.94 -17.71 -2.92
C PRO A 341 -3.01 -18.53 -1.62
N THR A 342 -2.06 -18.33 -0.70
CA THR A 342 -2.05 -18.97 0.61
C THR A 342 -2.68 -18.11 1.70
N GLU A 343 -2.94 -16.83 1.41
CA GLU A 343 -3.52 -15.89 2.37
C GLU A 343 -5.02 -16.11 2.50
N VAL A 344 -5.48 -16.35 3.73
CA VAL A 344 -6.89 -16.44 4.09
C VAL A 344 -7.21 -15.25 4.97
N SER A 345 -8.14 -14.41 4.51
CA SER A 345 -8.59 -13.24 5.24
C SER A 345 -10.11 -13.28 5.33
N GLN A 346 -10.66 -13.03 6.52
CA GLN A 346 -12.11 -13.07 6.76
C GLN A 346 -12.79 -14.39 6.31
N ASN A 347 -12.07 -15.52 6.43
CA ASN A 347 -12.49 -16.85 5.92
C ASN A 347 -12.68 -16.94 4.40
N MET A 348 -12.09 -16.01 3.65
CA MET A 348 -12.10 -15.92 2.20
C MET A 348 -10.69 -16.09 1.63
N SER A 349 -10.60 -16.53 0.37
CA SER A 349 -9.35 -16.65 -0.37
C SER A 349 -9.60 -16.41 -1.86
N ASN A 350 -8.62 -15.86 -2.56
CA ASN A 350 -8.78 -15.63 -3.99
C ASN A 350 -8.56 -16.95 -4.77
N ARG A 351 -9.64 -17.53 -5.33
CA ARG A 351 -9.53 -18.73 -6.18
C ARG A 351 -9.10 -18.43 -7.61
N PHE A 352 -9.12 -17.16 -8.00
CA PHE A 352 -8.79 -16.65 -9.34
C PHE A 352 -7.37 -16.06 -9.41
N TRP A 353 -6.52 -16.32 -8.42
CA TRP A 353 -5.18 -15.73 -8.35
C TRP A 353 -4.30 -16.06 -9.58
N GLN A 354 -4.48 -17.21 -10.22
CA GLN A 354 -3.71 -17.58 -11.42
C GLN A 354 -4.11 -16.70 -12.62
N SER A 355 -5.40 -16.48 -12.84
CA SER A 355 -5.87 -15.59 -13.90
C SER A 355 -5.54 -14.12 -13.59
N LEU A 356 -5.57 -13.71 -12.31
CA LEU A 356 -5.05 -12.41 -11.88
C LEU A 356 -3.59 -12.21 -12.31
N TYR A 357 -2.72 -13.20 -12.09
CA TYR A 357 -1.30 -13.10 -12.46
C TYR A 357 -1.13 -13.04 -13.98
N GLN A 358 -1.89 -13.86 -14.71
CA GLN A 358 -1.90 -13.84 -16.17
C GLN A 358 -2.30 -12.46 -16.73
N GLU A 359 -3.36 -11.86 -16.21
CA GLU A 359 -3.80 -10.54 -16.65
C GLU A 359 -2.87 -9.41 -16.23
N THR A 360 -2.20 -9.53 -15.08
CA THR A 360 -1.09 -8.64 -14.72
C THR A 360 0.05 -8.72 -15.74
N PHE A 361 0.46 -9.93 -16.14
CA PHE A 361 1.46 -10.09 -17.20
C PHE A 361 0.99 -9.54 -18.55
N ARG A 362 -0.26 -9.80 -18.95
CA ARG A 362 -0.84 -9.26 -20.18
C ARG A 362 -0.84 -7.73 -20.18
N PHE A 363 -1.20 -7.14 -19.04
CA PHE A 363 -1.22 -5.69 -18.89
C PHE A 363 0.19 -5.10 -19.02
N LEU A 364 1.17 -5.63 -18.29
CA LEU A 364 2.55 -5.13 -18.32
C LEU A 364 3.21 -5.28 -19.70
N THR A 365 2.77 -6.22 -20.52
CA THR A 365 3.33 -6.46 -21.87
C THR A 365 2.59 -5.71 -22.97
N SER A 366 1.27 -5.55 -22.86
CA SER A 366 0.42 -5.07 -23.96
C SER A 366 -0.48 -3.87 -23.62
N GLY A 367 -0.60 -3.50 -22.34
CA GLY A 367 -1.57 -2.50 -21.87
C GLY A 367 -3.02 -2.95 -21.96
N ARG A 368 -3.26 -4.26 -22.09
CA ARG A 368 -4.60 -4.86 -22.20
C ARG A 368 -4.84 -5.82 -21.06
N VAL A 369 -6.11 -5.96 -20.70
CA VAL A 369 -6.61 -6.93 -19.72
C VAL A 369 -7.84 -7.57 -20.35
N ASN A 370 -7.96 -8.88 -20.25
CA ASN A 370 -9.18 -9.61 -20.51
C ASN A 370 -9.95 -9.76 -19.19
N THR A 371 -10.94 -8.90 -18.96
CA THR A 371 -11.71 -8.90 -17.72
C THR A 371 -12.52 -10.18 -17.54
N SER A 372 -12.89 -10.88 -18.61
CA SER A 372 -13.57 -12.18 -18.50
C SER A 372 -12.67 -13.28 -17.96
N ASN A 373 -11.34 -13.14 -18.08
CA ASN A 373 -10.39 -14.11 -17.54
C ASN A 373 -10.22 -13.96 -16.02
N LEU A 374 -10.37 -12.75 -15.47
CA LEU A 374 -10.17 -12.48 -14.04
C LEU A 374 -11.15 -13.24 -13.14
N GLY A 375 -12.36 -13.55 -13.62
CA GLY A 375 -13.32 -14.41 -12.92
C GLY A 375 -13.20 -15.90 -13.25
N ASN A 376 -12.16 -16.33 -13.96
CA ASN A 376 -11.98 -17.71 -14.38
C ASN A 376 -10.91 -18.43 -13.53
N ILE A 377 -11.22 -19.68 -13.16
CA ILE A 377 -10.28 -20.58 -12.46
C ILE A 377 -9.35 -21.26 -13.48
N GLU A 378 -9.84 -21.47 -14.70
CA GLU A 378 -9.03 -21.97 -15.81
C GLU A 378 -8.12 -20.85 -16.34
N GLN A 379 -6.88 -21.22 -16.63
CA GLN A 379 -5.89 -20.29 -17.16
C GLN A 379 -6.10 -20.07 -18.66
N ASP A 380 -5.85 -18.85 -19.15
CA ASP A 380 -5.81 -18.56 -20.58
C ASP A 380 -4.64 -19.32 -21.22
N PRO A 381 -4.87 -20.24 -22.18
CA PRO A 381 -3.83 -21.03 -22.80
C PRO A 381 -2.88 -20.22 -23.69
N ASN A 382 -3.22 -18.97 -24.02
CA ASN A 382 -2.38 -18.08 -24.82
C ASN A 382 -1.40 -17.26 -23.97
N LEU A 383 -1.48 -17.37 -22.64
CA LEU A 383 -0.56 -16.73 -21.71
C LEU A 383 0.33 -17.77 -21.04
N PRO A 384 1.50 -17.36 -20.52
CA PRO A 384 2.33 -18.28 -19.75
C PRO A 384 1.56 -18.91 -18.59
N ILE A 385 1.83 -20.19 -18.36
CA ILE A 385 1.18 -20.95 -17.30
C ILE A 385 1.71 -20.49 -15.94
N VAL A 386 0.79 -20.24 -15.02
CA VAL A 386 1.04 -20.01 -13.60
C VAL A 386 1.05 -21.37 -12.90
N PRO A 387 2.17 -21.81 -12.30
CA PRO A 387 2.25 -23.09 -11.58
C PRO A 387 1.28 -23.13 -10.38
N PRO A 388 0.77 -24.31 -9.97
CA PRO A 388 -0.09 -24.44 -8.78
C PRO A 388 0.67 -24.18 -7.46
N VAL A 389 -0.08 -24.14 -6.35
CA VAL A 389 0.44 -23.90 -4.98
C VAL A 389 1.18 -25.08 -4.40
#